data_AF-A0A847EST7-F1
#
_entry.id   AF-A0A847EST7-F1
#
_cell.length_a   1.000
_cell.length_b   1.000
_cell.length_c   1.000
_cell.angle_alpha   90.00
_cell.angle_beta   90.00
_cell.angle_gamma   90.00
#
_symmetry.space_group_name_H-M   'P 1'
#
loop_
_entity.id
_entity.type
_entity.pdbx_description
1 polymer ?
#
loop_
_entity_poly.entity_id
_entity_poly.type
_entity_poly.pdbx_seq_one_letter_code
_entity_poly.pdbx_strand_id
1 'polypeptide(L)' 'MKVKEYYFIDVDTTTMKIVKWGISNTATLTGNTPIKNIQRIFLTKGQYNKLLGKI' A
#
# COMPACT_ATOMS: atom_id res chain seq x y z
N MET A 1 15.99 -15.76 9.55
CA MET A 1 14.70 -15.08 9.83
C MET A 1 13.98 -14.84 8.52
N LYS A 2 12.70 -15.20 8.38
CA LYS A 2 11.89 -14.81 7.21
C LYS A 2 11.61 -13.30 7.30
N VAL A 3 11.93 -12.56 6.24
CA VAL A 3 11.55 -11.15 6.11
C VAL A 3 10.02 -11.09 5.97
N LYS A 4 9.35 -10.27 6.78
CA LYS A 4 7.90 -10.07 6.65
C LYS A 4 7.65 -9.18 5.44
N GLU A 5 6.80 -9.63 4.52
CA GLU A 5 6.37 -8.85 3.36
C GLU A 5 5.00 -8.23 3.63
N TYR A 6 4.91 -6.92 3.40
CA TYR A 6 3.68 -6.15 3.52
C TYR A 6 3.33 -5.57 2.16
N TYR A 7 2.15 -5.94 1.65
CA TYR A 7 1.63 -5.42 0.40
C TYR A 7 0.88 -4.13 0.68
N PHE A 8 1.03 -3.12 -0.18
CA PHE A 8 0.38 -1.83 0.04
C PHE A 8 -0.02 -1.12 -1.25
N ILE A 9 -0.97 -0.20 -1.10
CA ILE A 9 -1.25 0.87 -2.05
C ILE A 9 -1.10 2.21 -1.32
N ASP A 10 -0.63 3.21 -2.04
CA ASP A 10 -0.64 4.61 -1.61
C ASP A 10 -1.73 5.32 -2.42
N VAL A 11 -2.64 5.97 -1.72
CA VAL A 11 -3.79 6.67 -2.30
C VAL A 11 -3.66 8.15 -2.01
N ASP A 12 -3.78 8.98 -3.05
CA ASP A 12 -3.95 10.41 -2.87
C ASP A 12 -5.40 10.68 -2.42
N THR A 13 -5.57 11.18 -1.20
CA THR A 13 -6.88 11.40 -0.57
C THR A 13 -7.64 12.59 -1.14
N THR A 14 -6.99 13.43 -1.95
CA THR A 14 -7.65 14.57 -2.63
C THR A 14 -8.27 14.13 -3.94
N THR A 15 -7.55 13.28 -4.70
CA THR A 15 -7.99 12.82 -6.04
C THR A 15 -8.62 11.44 -6.02
N MET A 16 -8.53 10.72 -4.90
CA MET A 16 -8.94 9.32 -4.73
C MET A 16 -8.25 8.35 -5.71
N LYS A 17 -7.09 8.74 -6.25
CA LYS A 17 -6.31 7.92 -7.19
C LYS A 17 -5.24 7.14 -6.45
N ILE A 18 -5.02 5.91 -6.90
CA ILE A 18 -3.84 5.13 -6.50
C ILE A 18 -2.63 5.76 -7.20
N VAL A 19 -1.65 6.19 -6.42
CA VAL A 19 -0.42 6.82 -6.92
C VAL A 19 0.80 5.91 -6.86
N LYS A 20 0.74 4.85 -6.04
CA LYS A 20 1.78 3.83 -5.92
C LYS A 20 1.22 2.54 -5.33
N TRP A 21 1.84 1.41 -5.63
CA TRP A 21 1.65 0.15 -4.91
C TRP A 21 2.94 -0.64 -4.87
N GLY A 22 3.05 -1.59 -3.94
CA GLY A 22 4.23 -2.44 -3.87
C GLY A 22 4.30 -3.32 -2.64
N ILE A 23 5.52 -3.80 -2.39
CA ILE A 23 5.88 -4.66 -1.27
C ILE A 23 6.88 -3.90 -0.40
N SER A 24 6.67 -3.93 0.92
CA SER A 24 7.56 -3.37 1.91
C SER A 24 7.97 -4.44 2.91
N ASN A 25 9.17 -4.34 3.47
CA ASN A 25 9.61 -5.14 4.62
C ASN A 25 9.20 -4.53 5.97
N THR A 26 8.66 -3.31 5.94
CA THR A 26 8.22 -2.55 7.12
C THR A 26 6.79 -2.05 6.94
N ALA A 27 6.01 -2.09 8.02
CA ALA A 27 4.66 -1.53 8.06
C ALA A 27 4.50 -0.68 9.33
N THR A 28 3.98 0.53 9.15
CA THR A 28 3.55 1.40 10.24
C THR A 28 2.07 1.14 10.53
N LEU A 29 1.68 1.05 11.80
CA LEU A 29 0.27 0.83 12.19
C LEU A 29 -0.69 1.92 11.66
N THR A 30 -0.19 3.13 11.45
CA THR A 30 -1.01 4.29 11.04
C THR A 30 -1.18 4.42 9.52
N GLY A 31 -0.34 3.74 8.72
CA GLY A 31 -0.28 3.96 7.27
C GLY A 31 0.10 5.38 6.85
N ASN A 32 0.58 6.22 7.76
CA ASN A 32 0.97 7.58 7.45
C ASN A 32 2.20 7.58 6.54
N THR A 33 2.16 8.43 5.51
CA THR A 33 3.34 8.74 4.72
C THR A 33 3.84 10.15 5.06
N PRO A 34 5.08 10.50 4.70
CA PRO A 34 5.58 11.87 4.87
C PRO A 34 4.80 12.92 4.06
N ILE A 35 3.95 12.48 3.12
CA ILE A 35 3.22 13.35 2.21
C ILE A 35 1.78 13.51 2.75
N LYS A 36 1.40 14.75 3.07
CA LYS A 36 0.17 15.12 3.79
C LYS A 36 -1.13 14.54 3.21
N ASN A 37 -1.18 14.31 1.90
CA ASN A 37 -2.38 13.81 1.20
C ASN A 37 -2.23 12.38 0.70
N ILE A 38 -1.13 11.69 1.04
CA ILE A 38 -0.93 10.30 0.65
C ILE A 38 -1.08 9.41 1.86
N GLN A 39 -2.07 8.53 1.79
CA GLN A 39 -2.31 7.50 2.79
C GLN A 39 -1.90 6.14 2.25
N ARG A 40 -1.12 5.39 3.05
CA ARG A 40 -0.81 3.98 2.77
C ARG A 40 -1.88 3.08 3.33
N ILE A 41 -2.37 2.17 2.50
CA ILE A 41 -3.32 1.11 2.87
C ILE A 41 -2.61 -0.22 2.67
N PHE A 42 -2.52 -1.01 3.73
CA PHE A 42 -1.97 -2.36 3.67
C PHE A 42 -3.01 -3.35 3.17
N LEU A 43 -2.56 -4.26 2.31
CA LEU A 43 -3.37 -5.27 1.67
C LEU A 43 -2.93 -6.66 2.12
N THR A 44 -3.88 -7.58 2.13
CA THR A 44 -3.55 -9.01 2.12
C THR A 44 -2.93 -9.39 0.77
N LYS A 45 -2.13 -10.47 0.75
CA LYS A 45 -1.55 -11.00 -0.49
C LYS A 45 -2.60 -11.25 -1.58
N GLY A 46 -3.78 -11.75 -1.20
CA GLY A 46 -4.88 -11.99 -2.13
C GLY A 46 -5.45 -10.70 -2.73
N GLN A 47 -5.62 -9.64 -1.94
CA GLN A 47 -6.07 -8.35 -2.46
C GLN A 47 -5.04 -7.72 -3.40
N TYR A 48 -3.75 -7.82 -3.05
CA TYR A 48 -2.67 -7.33 -3.91
C TYR A 48 -2.61 -8.08 -5.25
N ASN A 49 -2.74 -9.41 -5.23
CA ASN A 49 -2.79 -10.20 -6.46
C ASN A 49 -4.00 -9.84 -7.33
N LYS A 50 -5.17 -9.56 -6.73
CA LYS A 50 -6.36 -9.07 -7.46
C LYS A 50 -6.12 -7.71 -8.10
N LEU A 51 -5.38 -6.82 -7.44
CA LEU A 51 -4.98 -5.53 -8.01
C LEU A 51 -4.11 -5.72 -9.25
N LEU A 52 -3.07 -6.56 -9.15
CA LEU A 52 -2.15 -6.86 -10.26
C LEU A 52 -2.83 -7.53 -11.46
N GLY A 53 -3.90 -8.31 -11.25
CA GLY A 53 -4.64 -8.95 -12.33
C GLY A 53 -5.70 -8.07 -13.01
N LYS A 54 -5.92 -6.84 -12.52
CA LYS A 54 -6.92 -5.89 -13.06
C LYS A 54 -6.31 -4.70 -13.80
N ILE A 55 -4.99 -4.54 -13.70
CA ILE A 55 -4.19 -3.54 -14.41
C ILE A 55 -3.52 -4.26 -15.57
#